data_AF-A0A9D2JDX3-F1
#
_entry.id   AF-A0A9D2JDX3-F1
#
_cell.length_a   1.000
_cell.length_b   1.000
_cell.length_c   1.000
_cell.angle_alpha   90.00
_cell.angle_beta   90.00
_cell.angle_gamma   90.00
#
_symmetry.space_group_name_H-M   'P 1'
#
loop_
_entity.id
_entity.type
_entity.pdbx_description
1 polymer ?
#
loop_
_entity_poly.entity_id
_entity_poly.type
_entity_poly.pdbx_seq_one_letter_code
_entity_poly.pdbx_strand_id
1 'polypeptide(L)'
;MTPDEQREVTEAISAGRRAIASLEEAADALDSASRWGLFDLVMGGFIASLVKRSRLDDAEGALERARADLRAFTREVRDVRAIEELRVGVGPVASTLDVLLDNPFVDLYVQKRIDDAQDSVEAAIGATKTVLARLEALR
;
A
#
# COMPACT_ATOMS: atom_id res chain seq x y z
N MET A 1 19.23 -22.23 3.06
CA MET A 1 19.36 -21.06 2.18
C MET A 1 20.81 -20.79 1.82
N THR A 2 21.08 -20.50 0.56
CA THR A 2 22.33 -19.96 0.04
C THR A 2 22.53 -18.51 0.49
N PRO A 3 23.76 -17.95 0.38
CA PRO A 3 24.01 -16.54 0.70
C PRO A 3 23.18 -15.56 -0.16
N ASP A 4 22.90 -15.91 -1.41
CA ASP A 4 22.10 -15.08 -2.31
C ASP A 4 20.61 -15.12 -1.92
N GLU A 5 20.07 -16.28 -1.54
CA GLU A 5 18.69 -16.39 -1.03
C GLU A 5 18.48 -15.58 0.27
N GLN A 6 19.47 -15.53 1.16
CA GLN A 6 19.41 -14.71 2.38
C GLN A 6 19.40 -13.20 2.07
N ARG A 7 20.11 -12.81 1.00
CA ARG A 7 20.13 -11.43 0.51
C ARG A 7 18.77 -11.05 -0.07
N GLU A 8 18.22 -11.87 -0.95
CA GLU A 8 16.90 -11.66 -1.57
C GLU A 8 15.79 -11.51 -0.52
N VAL A 9 15.77 -12.39 0.51
CA VAL A 9 14.80 -12.28 1.62
C VAL A 9 14.98 -10.98 2.40
N THR A 10 16.22 -10.55 2.64
CA THR A 10 16.49 -9.29 3.36
C THR A 10 16.04 -8.07 2.55
N GLU A 11 16.26 -8.08 1.24
CA GLU A 11 15.81 -7.04 0.31
C GLU A 11 14.27 -6.95 0.26
N ALA A 12 13.60 -8.10 0.19
CA ALA A 12 12.15 -8.17 0.24
C ALA A 12 11.56 -7.67 1.57
N ILE A 13 12.16 -8.03 2.73
CA ILE A 13 11.77 -7.50 4.04
C ILE A 13 11.92 -5.98 4.09
N SER A 14 13.05 -5.47 3.59
CA SER A 14 13.34 -4.03 3.54
C SER A 14 12.32 -3.29 2.67
N ALA A 15 11.99 -3.84 1.50
CA ALA A 15 10.98 -3.29 0.61
C ALA A 15 9.56 -3.36 1.22
N GLY A 16 9.22 -4.44 1.91
CA GLY A 16 7.92 -4.59 2.57
C GLY A 16 7.70 -3.57 3.69
N ARG A 17 8.73 -3.28 4.49
CA ARG A 17 8.67 -2.23 5.52
C ARG A 17 8.49 -0.84 4.92
N ARG A 18 9.18 -0.53 3.82
CA ARG A 18 8.97 0.73 3.09
C ARG A 18 7.56 0.84 2.54
N ALA A 19 7.05 -0.22 1.91
CA ALA A 19 5.69 -0.27 1.38
C ALA A 19 4.63 -0.03 2.47
N ILE A 20 4.77 -0.66 3.64
CA ILE A 20 3.86 -0.43 4.78
C ILE A 20 3.90 1.04 5.22
N ALA A 21 5.08 1.62 5.40
CA ALA A 21 5.20 3.01 5.83
C ALA A 21 4.52 3.99 4.84
N SER A 22 4.77 3.80 3.54
CA SER A 22 4.16 4.63 2.49
C SER A 22 2.65 4.41 2.37
N LEU A 23 2.15 3.19 2.57
CA LEU A 23 0.72 2.89 2.62
C LEU A 23 0.03 3.51 3.84
N GLU A 24 0.66 3.47 5.01
CA GLU A 24 0.15 4.11 6.23
C GLU A 24 0.09 5.63 6.07
N GLU A 25 1.10 6.24 5.45
CA GLU A 25 1.07 7.67 5.09
C GLU A 25 -0.05 8.00 4.10
N ALA A 26 -0.29 7.14 3.10
CA ALA A 26 -1.40 7.30 2.17
C ALA A 26 -2.77 7.21 2.85
N ALA A 27 -2.94 6.29 3.80
CA ALA A 27 -4.15 6.16 4.60
C ALA A 27 -4.40 7.42 5.44
N ASP A 28 -3.38 7.97 6.10
CA ASP A 28 -3.50 9.20 6.89
C ASP A 28 -3.86 10.42 6.03
N ALA A 29 -3.30 10.50 4.82
CA ALA A 29 -3.58 11.58 3.87
C ALA A 29 -5.01 11.48 3.32
N LEU A 30 -5.48 10.28 2.99
CA LEU A 30 -6.85 10.01 2.53
C LEU A 30 -7.89 10.32 3.60
N ASP A 31 -7.68 9.86 4.84
CA ASP A 31 -8.54 10.14 5.99
C ASP A 31 -8.62 11.65 6.28
N SER A 32 -7.50 12.35 6.16
CA SER A 32 -7.47 13.81 6.22
C SER A 32 -8.29 14.46 5.09
N ALA A 33 -8.16 13.99 3.86
CA ALA A 33 -8.92 14.49 2.71
C ALA A 33 -10.44 14.22 2.84
N SER A 34 -10.83 13.04 3.34
CA SER A 34 -12.24 12.67 3.58
C SER A 34 -12.91 13.58 4.61
N ARG A 35 -12.23 13.83 5.76
CA ARG A 35 -12.73 14.75 6.80
C ARG A 35 -12.95 16.17 6.27
N TRP A 36 -12.06 16.68 5.43
CA TRP A 36 -12.23 18.01 4.81
C TRP A 36 -13.41 18.07 3.85
N GLY A 37 -13.71 16.97 3.14
CA GLY A 37 -14.91 16.87 2.30
C GLY A 37 -16.22 16.96 3.10
N LEU A 38 -16.25 16.43 4.32
CA LEU A 38 -17.40 16.53 5.23
C LEU A 38 -17.55 17.93 5.84
N PHE A 39 -16.45 18.62 6.14
CA PHE A 39 -16.46 20.00 6.65
C PHE A 39 -17.13 20.99 5.68
N ASP A 40 -16.97 20.81 4.36
CA ASP A 40 -17.64 21.62 3.32
C ASP A 40 -19.18 21.51 3.40
N LEU A 41 -19.70 20.34 3.75
CA LEU A 41 -21.14 20.06 3.83
C LEU A 41 -21.77 20.60 5.11
N VAL A 42 -21.02 20.65 6.21
CA VAL A 42 -21.52 21.03 7.55
C VAL A 42 -21.42 22.54 7.80
N MET A 43 -20.38 23.22 7.28
CA MET A 43 -20.07 24.62 7.64
C MET A 43 -20.41 25.67 6.57
N GLY A 44 -21.14 25.30 5.52
CA GLY A 44 -21.73 26.29 4.60
C GLY A 44 -20.71 27.07 3.76
N GLY A 45 -19.76 26.37 3.13
CA GLY A 45 -19.10 26.85 1.90
C GLY A 45 -18.05 27.97 2.01
N PHE A 46 -17.61 28.39 3.20
CA PHE A 46 -16.66 29.51 3.35
C PHE A 46 -15.18 29.11 3.57
N ILE A 47 -14.85 27.83 3.78
CA ILE A 47 -13.44 27.40 3.88
C ILE A 47 -12.93 26.91 2.53
N ALA A 48 -12.34 27.87 1.80
CA ALA A 48 -11.31 27.76 0.78
C ALA A 48 -11.22 26.47 -0.06
N SER A 49 -11.73 26.58 -1.29
CA SER A 49 -11.38 25.74 -2.45
C SER A 49 -9.86 25.49 -2.63
N LEU A 50 -9.00 26.36 -2.10
CA LEU A 50 -7.53 26.24 -2.14
C LEU A 50 -6.95 25.26 -1.11
N VAL A 51 -7.50 25.20 0.10
CA VAL A 51 -7.06 24.23 1.13
C VAL A 51 -7.49 22.82 0.73
N LYS A 52 -8.67 22.71 0.11
CA LYS A 52 -9.18 21.47 -0.47
C LYS A 52 -8.24 20.90 -1.54
N ARG A 53 -7.67 21.74 -2.40
CA ARG A 53 -6.75 21.27 -3.45
C ARG A 53 -5.42 20.77 -2.86
N SER A 54 -4.83 21.48 -1.91
CA SER A 54 -3.56 21.05 -1.29
C SER A 54 -3.68 19.69 -0.59
N ARG A 55 -4.75 19.46 0.18
CA ARG A 55 -4.99 18.15 0.82
C ARG A 55 -5.24 17.06 -0.20
N LEU A 56 -5.84 17.43 -1.33
CA LEU A 56 -6.06 16.48 -2.39
C LEU A 56 -4.74 16.10 -3.09
N ASP A 57 -3.90 17.09 -3.37
CA ASP A 57 -2.58 16.89 -3.97
C ASP A 57 -1.67 16.08 -3.03
N ASP A 58 -1.75 16.31 -1.71
CA ASP A 58 -0.99 15.56 -0.69
C ASP A 58 -1.34 14.06 -0.72
N ALA A 59 -2.64 13.73 -0.75
CA ALA A 59 -3.09 12.34 -0.80
C ALA A 59 -2.74 11.68 -2.14
N GLU A 60 -2.80 12.40 -3.27
CA GLU A 60 -2.32 11.89 -4.55
C GLU A 60 -0.83 11.52 -4.48
N GLY A 61 0.00 12.44 -3.99
CA GLY A 61 1.44 12.21 -3.86
C GLY A 61 1.79 11.10 -2.86
N ALA A 62 1.01 10.91 -1.80
CA ALA A 62 1.18 9.79 -0.87
C ALA A 62 0.80 8.45 -1.52
N LEU A 63 -0.31 8.40 -2.26
CA LEU A 63 -0.73 7.20 -3.00
C LEU A 63 0.27 6.81 -4.10
N GLU A 64 0.82 7.78 -4.83
CA GLU A 64 1.85 7.50 -5.84
C GLU A 64 3.09 6.87 -5.23
N ARG A 65 3.55 7.37 -4.08
CA ARG A 65 4.68 6.80 -3.33
C ARG A 65 4.36 5.39 -2.83
N ALA A 66 3.20 5.20 -2.21
CA ALA A 66 2.73 3.89 -1.76
C ALA A 66 2.70 2.87 -2.90
N ARG A 67 2.21 3.27 -4.08
CA ARG A 67 2.20 2.43 -5.28
C ARG A 67 3.60 2.07 -5.75
N ALA A 68 4.52 3.02 -5.77
CA ALA A 68 5.90 2.78 -6.18
C ALA A 68 6.59 1.77 -5.26
N ASP A 69 6.48 1.97 -3.94
CA ASP A 69 7.08 1.07 -2.96
C ASP A 69 6.41 -0.31 -2.94
N LEU A 70 5.09 -0.37 -3.12
CA LEU A 70 4.37 -1.65 -3.20
C LEU A 70 4.77 -2.44 -4.45
N ARG A 71 5.01 -1.76 -5.58
CA ARG A 71 5.54 -2.37 -6.81
C ARG A 71 6.97 -2.86 -6.64
N ALA A 72 7.80 -2.12 -5.90
CA ALA A 72 9.14 -2.56 -5.57
C ALA A 72 9.07 -3.82 -4.70
N PHE A 73 8.28 -3.79 -3.62
CA PHE A 73 8.08 -4.95 -2.74
C PHE A 73 7.59 -6.20 -3.49
N THR A 74 6.54 -6.06 -4.30
CA THR A 74 6.01 -7.21 -5.07
C THR A 74 7.02 -7.74 -6.09
N ARG A 75 7.94 -6.92 -6.60
CA ARG A 75 9.07 -7.37 -7.43
C ARG A 75 10.09 -8.15 -6.61
N GLU A 76 10.56 -7.61 -5.50
CA GLU A 76 11.54 -8.29 -4.63
C GLU A 76 10.98 -9.65 -4.15
N VAL A 77 9.69 -9.71 -3.76
CA VAL A 77 9.06 -10.97 -3.34
C VAL A 77 9.02 -11.99 -4.48
N ARG A 78 8.81 -11.55 -5.72
CA ARG A 78 8.82 -12.44 -6.91
C ARG A 78 10.20 -13.02 -7.20
N ASP A 79 11.23 -12.24 -6.93
CA ASP A 79 12.62 -12.58 -7.21
C ASP A 79 13.23 -13.49 -6.12
N VAL A 80 12.65 -13.51 -4.91
CA VAL A 80 12.96 -14.53 -3.88
C VAL A 80 12.64 -15.92 -4.44
N ARG A 81 13.68 -16.68 -4.82
CA ARG A 81 13.54 -18.04 -5.38
C ARG A 81 12.77 -19.01 -4.49
N ALA A 82 12.72 -18.72 -3.18
CA ALA A 82 11.92 -19.44 -2.19
C ALA A 82 10.40 -19.29 -2.39
N ILE A 83 9.92 -18.57 -3.41
CA ILE A 83 8.53 -18.68 -3.86
C ILE A 83 8.16 -20.14 -4.14
N GLU A 84 9.06 -21.02 -4.59
CA GLU A 84 8.72 -22.44 -4.71
C GLU A 84 8.47 -23.10 -3.34
N GLU A 85 9.22 -22.78 -2.28
CA GLU A 85 8.94 -23.28 -0.91
C GLU A 85 7.73 -22.60 -0.24
N LEU A 86 7.47 -21.31 -0.53
CA LEU A 86 6.24 -20.61 -0.13
C LEU A 86 5.00 -21.15 -0.90
N ARG A 87 5.17 -21.59 -2.16
CA ARG A 87 4.11 -22.18 -3.01
C ARG A 87 3.83 -23.64 -2.68
N VAL A 88 4.83 -24.43 -2.30
CA VAL A 88 4.68 -25.87 -2.02
C VAL A 88 3.91 -26.13 -0.71
N GLY A 89 3.77 -25.12 0.16
CA GLY A 89 3.01 -25.22 1.41
C GLY A 89 1.72 -24.41 1.54
N VAL A 90 1.52 -23.29 0.81
CA VAL A 90 0.47 -22.32 1.23
C VAL A 90 -0.09 -21.48 0.07
N GLY A 91 -1.29 -21.84 -0.41
CA GLY A 91 -2.13 -20.99 -1.28
C GLY A 91 -2.42 -19.53 -0.85
N PRO A 92 -2.38 -19.15 0.45
CA PRO A 92 -2.63 -17.78 0.93
C PRO A 92 -1.65 -16.70 0.45
N VAL A 93 -0.36 -16.99 0.18
CA VAL A 93 0.60 -15.92 -0.19
C VAL A 93 0.39 -15.46 -1.63
N ALA A 94 0.12 -16.39 -2.55
CA ALA A 94 -0.21 -16.06 -3.93
C ALA A 94 -1.46 -15.16 -4.00
N SER A 95 -2.55 -15.55 -3.30
CA SER A 95 -3.76 -14.73 -3.23
C SER A 95 -3.53 -13.38 -2.55
N THR A 96 -2.58 -13.29 -1.61
CA THR A 96 -2.22 -12.02 -0.96
C THR A 96 -1.44 -11.11 -1.90
N LEU A 97 -0.52 -11.67 -2.70
CA LEU A 97 0.17 -10.91 -3.75
C LEU A 97 -0.80 -10.44 -4.82
N ASP A 98 -1.79 -11.25 -5.20
CA ASP A 98 -2.82 -10.85 -6.15
C ASP A 98 -3.60 -9.62 -5.63
N VAL A 99 -3.95 -9.58 -4.33
CA VAL A 99 -4.55 -8.38 -3.70
C VAL A 99 -3.66 -7.15 -3.83
N LEU A 100 -2.34 -7.28 -3.70
CA LEU A 100 -1.41 -6.15 -3.85
C LEU A 100 -1.25 -5.70 -5.32
N LEU A 101 -1.32 -6.65 -6.25
CA LEU A 101 -1.08 -6.43 -7.67
C LEU A 101 -2.32 -5.89 -8.40
N ASP A 102 -3.50 -6.36 -8.00
CA ASP A 102 -4.79 -5.95 -8.57
C ASP A 102 -5.32 -4.65 -7.94
N ASN A 103 -4.63 -4.11 -6.93
CA ASN A 103 -5.15 -3.00 -6.15
C ASN A 103 -5.28 -1.69 -6.98
N PRO A 104 -6.51 -1.14 -7.15
CA PRO A 104 -6.77 0.02 -7.99
C PRO A 104 -6.64 1.38 -7.28
N PHE A 105 -6.05 1.44 -6.08
CA PHE A 105 -6.15 2.62 -5.20
C PHE A 105 -5.77 3.98 -5.81
N VAL A 106 -4.83 4.03 -6.76
CA VAL A 106 -4.45 5.29 -7.42
C VAL A 106 -5.55 5.80 -8.38
N ASP A 107 -6.29 4.90 -9.04
CA ASP A 107 -7.35 5.27 -9.98
C ASP A 107 -8.63 5.73 -9.26
N LEU A 108 -8.87 5.22 -8.05
CA LEU A 108 -10.04 5.54 -7.23
C LEU A 108 -10.01 6.99 -6.72
N TYR A 109 -8.81 7.46 -6.39
CA TYR A 109 -8.62 8.80 -5.88
C TYR A 109 -8.93 9.90 -6.91
N VAL A 110 -8.45 9.71 -8.15
CA VAL A 110 -8.74 10.59 -9.29
C VAL A 110 -10.24 10.69 -9.57
N GLN A 111 -10.99 9.60 -9.34
CA GLN A 111 -12.45 9.55 -9.51
C GLN A 111 -13.23 10.13 -8.32
N LYS A 112 -12.56 10.76 -7.34
CA LYS A 112 -13.15 11.28 -6.07
C LYS A 112 -13.79 10.22 -5.19
N ARG A 113 -13.35 8.96 -5.32
CA ARG A 113 -13.80 7.85 -4.49
C ARG A 113 -12.82 7.65 -3.32
N ILE A 114 -12.75 8.65 -2.44
CA ILE A 114 -11.80 8.70 -1.31
C ILE A 114 -12.01 7.50 -0.37
N ASP A 115 -13.26 7.18 -0.05
CA ASP A 115 -13.57 6.06 0.86
C ASP A 115 -13.16 4.71 0.24
N ASP A 116 -13.38 4.51 -1.07
CA ASP A 116 -12.93 3.29 -1.74
C ASP A 116 -11.38 3.22 -1.83
N ALA A 117 -10.71 4.36 -2.00
CA ALA A 117 -9.26 4.44 -1.98
C ALA A 117 -8.72 4.10 -0.57
N GLN A 118 -9.39 4.55 0.48
CA GLN A 118 -9.07 4.24 1.88
C GLN A 118 -9.16 2.72 2.12
N ASP A 119 -10.30 2.11 1.80
CA ASP A 119 -10.52 0.66 1.94
C ASP A 119 -9.45 -0.15 1.18
N SER A 120 -9.11 0.33 -0.03
CA SER A 120 -8.11 -0.29 -0.88
C SER A 120 -6.70 -0.21 -0.29
N VAL A 121 -6.31 0.93 0.28
CA VAL A 121 -5.02 1.10 0.96
C VAL A 121 -4.94 0.24 2.22
N GLU A 122 -6.00 0.17 3.01
CA GLU A 122 -6.05 -0.68 4.21
C GLU A 122 -5.94 -2.17 3.88
N ALA A 123 -6.60 -2.62 2.81
CA ALA A 123 -6.44 -3.98 2.30
C ALA A 123 -4.99 -4.26 1.88
N ALA A 124 -4.32 -3.31 1.20
CA ALA A 124 -2.91 -3.43 0.85
C ALA A 124 -2.00 -3.48 2.08
N ILE A 125 -2.28 -2.72 3.14
CA ILE A 125 -1.52 -2.77 4.39
C ILE A 125 -1.62 -4.17 5.01
N GLY A 126 -2.83 -4.72 5.13
CA GLY A 126 -3.05 -6.05 5.69
C GLY A 126 -2.35 -7.15 4.89
N ALA A 127 -2.46 -7.08 3.57
CA ALA A 127 -1.79 -8.00 2.65
C ALA A 127 -0.25 -7.89 2.75
N THR A 128 0.29 -6.66 2.76
CA THR A 128 1.75 -6.43 2.87
C THR A 128 2.30 -6.92 4.20
N LYS A 129 1.60 -6.66 5.32
CA LYS A 129 1.96 -7.18 6.66
C LYS A 129 1.97 -8.71 6.69
N THR A 130 1.00 -9.34 6.04
CA THR A 130 0.92 -10.80 5.93
C THR A 130 2.13 -11.38 5.19
N VAL A 131 2.51 -10.81 4.03
CA VAL A 131 3.67 -11.27 3.27
C VAL A 131 4.97 -10.99 4.03
N LEU A 132 5.11 -9.82 4.65
CA LEU A 132 6.28 -9.44 5.43
C LEU A 132 6.53 -10.40 6.60
N ALA A 133 5.50 -10.72 7.40
CA ALA A 133 5.62 -11.65 8.50
C ALA A 133 6.09 -13.05 8.06
N ARG A 134 5.75 -13.45 6.83
CA ARG A 134 6.22 -14.72 6.26
C ARG A 134 7.69 -14.66 5.85
N LEU A 135 8.11 -13.58 5.20
CA LEU A 135 9.52 -13.37 4.87
C LEU A 135 10.39 -13.33 6.13
N GLU A 136 9.92 -12.69 7.20
CA GLU A 136 10.61 -12.64 8.48
C GLU A 136 10.72 -14.02 9.15
N ALA A 137 9.77 -14.93 8.90
CA ALA A 137 9.84 -16.31 9.39
C ALA A 137 10.79 -17.21 8.57
N LEU A 138 11.17 -16.79 7.35
CA LEU A 138 12.16 -17.48 6.51
C LEU A 138 13.59 -17.05 6.79
N ARG A 139 13.78 -15.94 7.49
CA ARG A 139 15.09 -15.38 7.86
C ARG A 139 15.72 -16.17 9.01
#